data_AF-A0A8F9WG12-F1
#
_entry.id   AF-A0A8F9WG12-F1
#
_cell.length_a   1.000
_cell.length_b   1.000
_cell.length_c   1.000
_cell.angle_alpha   90.00
_cell.angle_beta   90.00
_cell.angle_gamma   90.00
#
_symmetry.space_group_name_H-M   'P 1'
#
loop_
_entity.id
_entity.type
_entity.pdbx_description
1 polymer ?
#
loop_
_entity_poly.entity_id
_entity_poly.type
_entity_poly.pdbx_seq_one_letter_code
_entity_poly.pdbx_strand_id
1 'polypeptide(L)'
;MKTHHYIFLTTALFIIVFYNENVGLNLGILGIAYSVLTLFKTPERNRTKTFLILLGTSVISSIAFAWYGDFPSLLAVVSSVLLLSYRSKNRRMKILLLIPVFVVNCFTFICRFFNFDSWLPKTNTSSLLQKTLAFIVIPVVLISIFFGIYSAGSDHFAGIFTDYEIDINIWQLLCISVLGFFIAFNYWNYTVEKLIYKQNDILGNDFSEKDTIQKPTYSFLDLNSERMSGVISFFSLNILLIFFIITFNYEQFYEQVKSPNQLSEETHERVGAVIMSIVMAILVIMFYFKSNFNFDPKAGLMKVLVKVWIVLNAVLVVSAMLKNIEYIINYGYTYKRLGVCAFLILSLIGLVMTFIKIQMKKRNIFLFNTMVWYFYGTVLACSYINWGGIITSQNIGRNNFDANYHLKSVNFGEKYLLKYAEEKQNTQLKKDVLEKVKSERSDTFLSKIFYYETVNE
;
A
#
# COMPACT_ATOMS: atom_id res chain seq x y z
N MET A 1 19.60 -16.14 17.52
CA MET A 1 19.51 -16.97 16.29
C MET A 1 20.23 -16.25 15.15
N LYS A 2 20.92 -16.99 14.26
CA LYS A 2 21.52 -16.42 13.03
C LYS A 2 20.44 -16.19 11.98
N THR A 3 20.68 -15.31 11.00
CA THR A 3 19.73 -14.94 9.93
C THR A 3 19.13 -16.16 9.20
N HIS A 4 19.95 -17.19 8.96
CA HIS A 4 19.60 -18.46 8.30
C HIS A 4 18.48 -19.19 9.02
N HIS A 5 18.54 -19.23 10.35
CA HIS A 5 17.52 -19.90 11.15
C HIS A 5 16.17 -19.21 10.99
N TYR A 6 16.15 -17.87 10.90
CA TYR A 6 14.91 -17.14 10.63
C TYR A 6 14.37 -17.44 9.24
N ILE A 7 15.24 -17.48 8.21
CA ILE A 7 14.83 -17.81 6.85
C ILE A 7 14.14 -19.18 6.83
N PHE A 8 14.85 -20.23 7.24
CA PHE A 8 14.31 -21.60 7.23
C PHE A 8 13.08 -21.76 8.13
N LEU A 9 13.06 -21.15 9.31
CA LEU A 9 11.90 -21.17 10.20
C LEU A 9 10.67 -20.54 9.53
N THR A 10 10.83 -19.35 8.94
CA THR A 10 9.70 -18.68 8.29
C THR A 10 9.30 -19.32 6.96
N THR A 11 10.21 -20.02 6.27
CA THR A 11 9.87 -20.86 5.11
C THR A 11 9.06 -22.07 5.54
N ALA A 12 9.47 -22.78 6.60
CA ALA A 12 8.71 -23.90 7.14
C ALA A 12 7.33 -23.46 7.63
N LEU A 13 7.27 -22.33 8.36
CA LEU A 13 6.01 -21.72 8.77
C LEU A 13 5.11 -21.40 7.57
N PHE A 14 5.67 -20.83 6.49
CA PHE A 14 4.91 -20.54 5.27
C PHE A 14 4.34 -21.82 4.66
N ILE A 15 5.12 -22.89 4.55
CA ILE A 15 4.66 -24.18 4.03
C ILE A 15 3.52 -24.73 4.90
N ILE A 16 3.70 -24.77 6.22
CA ILE A 16 2.70 -25.29 7.16
C ILE A 16 1.36 -24.57 7.03
N VAL A 17 1.40 -23.25 6.79
CA VAL A 17 0.21 -22.39 6.88
C VAL A 17 -0.47 -22.19 5.52
N PHE A 18 0.18 -22.52 4.40
CA PHE A 18 -0.36 -22.38 3.03
C PHE A 18 -0.53 -23.69 2.26
N TYR A 19 0.04 -24.81 2.72
CA TYR A 19 -0.11 -26.09 2.02
C TYR A 19 -1.57 -26.55 2.05
N ASN A 20 -2.18 -26.78 0.87
CA ASN A 20 -3.60 -27.07 0.67
C ASN A 20 -4.58 -25.99 1.19
N GLU A 21 -4.11 -24.76 1.39
CA GLU A 21 -4.92 -23.67 1.93
C GLU A 21 -4.95 -22.47 0.97
N ASN A 22 -6.12 -21.83 0.87
CA ASN A 22 -6.32 -20.56 0.19
C ASN A 22 -5.88 -19.38 1.07
N VAL A 23 -5.70 -18.21 0.47
CA VAL A 23 -5.27 -17.01 1.21
C VAL A 23 -6.42 -16.49 2.08
N GLY A 24 -6.20 -16.47 3.39
CA GLY A 24 -7.14 -15.95 4.39
C GLY A 24 -6.43 -15.72 5.72
N LEU A 25 -6.92 -16.38 6.78
CA LEU A 25 -6.34 -16.31 8.12
C LEU A 25 -4.84 -16.66 8.17
N ASN A 26 -4.38 -17.56 7.30
CA ASN A 26 -2.99 -17.95 7.16
C ASN A 26 -2.01 -16.78 6.98
N LEU A 27 -2.33 -15.82 6.12
CA LEU A 27 -1.47 -14.65 5.90
C LEU A 27 -1.47 -13.71 7.11
N GLY A 28 -2.58 -13.60 7.82
CA GLY A 28 -2.67 -12.88 9.09
C GLY A 28 -1.76 -13.52 10.16
N ILE A 29 -1.81 -14.84 10.32
CA ILE A 29 -0.89 -15.57 11.22
C ILE A 29 0.56 -15.33 10.81
N LEU A 30 0.87 -15.44 9.52
CA LEU A 30 2.21 -15.20 9.00
C LEU A 30 2.70 -13.78 9.32
N GLY A 31 1.86 -12.76 9.11
CA GLY A 31 2.17 -11.37 9.41
C GLY A 31 2.47 -11.12 10.89
N ILE A 32 1.69 -11.73 11.80
CA ILE A 32 1.94 -11.68 13.24
C ILE A 32 3.27 -12.37 13.58
N ALA A 33 3.50 -13.57 13.06
CA ALA A 33 4.72 -14.32 13.30
C ALA A 33 5.97 -13.55 12.82
N TYR A 34 5.94 -12.95 11.63
CA TYR A 34 7.00 -12.09 11.12
C TYR A 34 7.24 -10.86 12.00
N SER A 35 6.16 -10.24 12.49
CA SER A 35 6.23 -9.08 13.38
C SER A 35 6.91 -9.42 14.70
N VAL A 36 6.51 -10.53 15.31
CA VAL A 36 7.06 -11.05 16.57
C VAL A 36 8.53 -11.46 16.41
N LEU A 37 8.86 -12.22 15.36
CA LEU A 37 10.24 -12.62 15.07
C LEU A 37 11.13 -11.40 14.80
N THR A 38 10.58 -10.36 14.17
CA THR A 38 11.31 -9.10 13.94
C THR A 38 11.59 -8.38 15.24
N LEU A 39 10.63 -8.33 16.19
CA LEU A 39 10.88 -7.80 17.53
C LEU A 39 12.04 -8.53 18.23
N PHE A 40 12.06 -9.86 18.18
CA PHE A 40 13.13 -10.66 18.79
C PHE A 40 14.49 -10.48 18.11
N LYS A 41 14.51 -10.37 16.78
CA LYS A 41 15.75 -10.13 16.01
C LYS A 41 16.30 -8.72 16.20
N THR A 42 15.43 -7.74 16.49
CA THR A 42 15.80 -6.32 16.56
C THR A 42 16.54 -6.00 17.87
N PRO A 43 17.79 -5.49 17.82
CA PRO A 43 18.50 -5.02 19.00
C PRO A 43 17.74 -3.87 19.71
N GLU A 44 17.82 -3.80 21.04
CA GLU A 44 17.10 -2.79 21.83
C GLU A 44 17.37 -1.35 21.38
N ARG A 45 18.61 -1.05 20.96
CA ARG A 45 19.01 0.25 20.40
C ARG A 45 18.17 0.70 19.19
N ASN A 46 17.60 -0.23 18.43
CA ASN A 46 16.79 0.03 17.24
C ASN A 46 15.29 0.07 17.53
N ARG A 47 14.84 -0.29 18.75
CA ARG A 47 13.44 -0.27 19.20
C ARG A 47 12.97 1.15 19.53
N THR A 48 13.00 2.01 18.52
CA THR A 48 12.54 3.41 18.65
C THR A 48 11.00 3.50 18.75
N LYS A 49 10.45 4.65 19.17
CA LYS A 49 8.99 4.86 19.20
C LYS A 49 8.33 4.53 17.86
N THR A 50 8.94 4.95 16.74
CA THR A 50 8.47 4.62 15.39
C THR A 50 8.46 3.12 15.13
N PHE A 51 9.49 2.40 15.59
CA PHE A 51 9.54 0.94 15.45
C PHE A 51 8.40 0.26 16.22
N LEU A 52 8.11 0.71 17.45
CA LEU A 52 7.00 0.16 18.24
C LEU A 52 5.63 0.46 17.63
N ILE A 53 5.44 1.65 17.05
CA ILE A 53 4.22 1.98 16.29
C ILE A 53 4.08 1.06 15.06
N LEU A 54 5.17 0.85 14.32
CA LEU A 54 5.19 -0.06 13.17
C LEU A 54 4.93 -1.52 13.57
N LEU A 55 5.40 -1.93 14.75
CA LEU A 55 5.12 -3.26 15.30
C LEU A 55 3.63 -3.41 15.59
N GLY A 56 3.04 -2.45 16.32
CA GLY A 56 1.61 -2.46 16.62
C GLY A 56 0.74 -2.45 15.36
N THR A 57 1.06 -1.58 14.40
CA THR A 57 0.34 -1.53 13.12
C THR A 57 0.54 -2.77 12.26
N SER A 58 1.69 -3.45 12.32
CA SER A 58 1.89 -4.74 11.64
C SER A 58 1.01 -5.84 12.24
N VAL A 59 0.87 -5.88 13.57
CA VAL A 59 -0.03 -6.84 14.24
C VAL A 59 -1.50 -6.51 13.93
N ILE A 60 -1.91 -5.24 14.06
CA ILE A 60 -3.30 -4.82 13.80
C ILE A 60 -3.68 -5.05 12.33
N SER A 61 -2.80 -4.74 11.38
CA SER A 61 -3.05 -5.04 9.96
C SER A 61 -3.15 -6.53 9.69
N SER A 62 -2.35 -7.35 10.37
CA SER A 62 -2.43 -8.81 10.25
C SER A 62 -3.77 -9.36 10.76
N ILE A 63 -4.28 -8.79 11.86
CA ILE A 63 -5.62 -9.11 12.38
C ILE A 63 -6.69 -8.62 11.41
N ALA A 64 -6.56 -7.41 10.86
CA ALA A 64 -7.50 -6.87 9.89
C ALA A 64 -7.57 -7.73 8.62
N PHE A 65 -6.44 -8.27 8.15
CA PHE A 65 -6.42 -9.21 7.02
C PHE A 65 -7.09 -10.54 7.37
N ALA A 66 -6.81 -11.11 8.56
CA ALA A 66 -7.53 -12.30 9.02
C ALA A 66 -9.05 -12.07 9.15
N TRP A 67 -9.47 -10.81 9.36
CA TRP A 67 -10.86 -10.43 9.49
C TRP A 67 -11.57 -10.22 8.15
N TYR A 68 -10.94 -9.52 7.21
CA TYR A 68 -11.55 -9.13 5.93
C TYR A 68 -11.02 -9.92 4.73
N GLY A 69 -9.70 -10.18 4.65
CA GLY A 69 -9.13 -10.89 3.49
C GLY A 69 -9.21 -10.12 2.17
N ASP A 70 -9.38 -8.80 2.21
CA ASP A 70 -9.55 -7.95 1.02
C ASP A 70 -8.24 -7.27 0.57
N PHE A 71 -8.27 -6.63 -0.60
CA PHE A 71 -7.08 -5.98 -1.16
C PHE A 71 -6.50 -4.85 -0.28
N PRO A 72 -7.31 -3.94 0.30
CA PRO A 72 -6.81 -2.95 1.27
C PRO A 72 -6.11 -3.57 2.47
N SER A 73 -6.67 -4.61 3.08
CA SER A 73 -6.03 -5.30 4.21
C SER A 73 -4.76 -6.03 3.80
N LEU A 74 -4.69 -6.60 2.59
CA LEU A 74 -3.46 -7.19 2.05
C LEU A 74 -2.34 -6.13 1.97
N LEU A 75 -2.67 -4.98 1.38
CA LEU A 75 -1.73 -3.88 1.22
C LEU A 75 -1.27 -3.33 2.58
N ALA A 76 -2.17 -3.27 3.56
CA ALA A 76 -1.85 -2.89 4.94
C ALA A 76 -0.87 -3.85 5.59
N VAL A 77 -1.07 -5.17 5.50
CA VAL A 77 -0.15 -6.18 6.07
C VAL A 77 1.23 -6.10 5.41
N VAL A 78 1.26 -6.16 4.08
CA VAL A 78 2.52 -6.17 3.32
C VAL A 78 3.32 -4.91 3.60
N SER A 79 2.69 -3.73 3.50
CA SER A 79 3.37 -2.46 3.77
C SER A 79 3.86 -2.34 5.21
N SER A 80 3.04 -2.74 6.20
CA SER A 80 3.41 -2.66 7.62
C SER A 80 4.58 -3.58 7.96
N VAL A 81 4.53 -4.84 7.53
CA VAL A 81 5.56 -5.84 7.82
C VAL A 81 6.88 -5.48 7.13
N LEU A 82 6.85 -4.96 5.89
CA LEU A 82 8.05 -4.47 5.19
C LEU A 82 8.62 -3.21 5.86
N LEU A 83 7.78 -2.25 6.26
CA LEU A 83 8.20 -1.05 6.99
C LEU A 83 8.85 -1.40 8.34
N LEU A 84 8.26 -2.34 9.08
CA LEU A 84 8.80 -2.85 10.33
C LEU A 84 10.19 -3.47 10.12
N SER A 85 10.33 -4.34 9.11
CA SER A 85 11.61 -4.94 8.74
C SER A 85 12.64 -3.89 8.36
N TYR A 86 12.27 -2.93 7.53
CA TYR A 86 13.14 -1.85 7.10
C TYR A 86 13.64 -1.01 8.27
N ARG A 87 12.74 -0.67 9.19
CA ARG A 87 13.06 0.12 10.38
C ARG A 87 13.89 -0.65 11.41
N SER A 88 13.72 -1.97 11.48
CA SER A 88 14.50 -2.86 12.36
C SER A 88 16.00 -2.80 12.07
N LYS A 89 16.38 -2.74 10.79
CA LYS A 89 17.76 -2.70 10.32
C LYS A 89 18.30 -1.28 10.25
N ASN A 90 17.46 -0.32 9.84
CA ASN A 90 17.88 1.03 9.52
C ASN A 90 17.11 2.10 10.32
N ARG A 91 17.73 2.66 11.37
CA ARG A 91 17.12 3.72 12.20
C ARG A 91 17.05 5.10 11.53
N ARG A 92 17.96 5.41 10.62
CA ARG A 92 18.09 6.76 10.04
C ARG A 92 17.62 6.87 8.60
N MET A 93 17.42 5.72 7.94
CA MET A 93 17.05 5.72 6.53
C MET A 93 15.63 6.25 6.33
N LYS A 94 15.45 7.06 5.28
CA LYS A 94 14.14 7.55 4.87
C LYS A 94 13.28 6.42 4.32
N ILE A 95 11.98 6.51 4.54
CA ILE A 95 11.01 5.48 4.13
C ILE A 95 10.77 5.51 2.62
N LEU A 96 11.01 6.63 1.96
CA LEU A 96 10.94 6.72 0.49
C LEU A 96 11.85 5.68 -0.18
N LEU A 97 12.95 5.29 0.48
CA LEU A 97 13.88 4.28 -0.02
C LEU A 97 13.42 2.83 0.22
N LEU A 98 12.29 2.60 0.91
CA LEU A 98 11.74 1.26 1.15
C LEU A 98 11.53 0.51 -0.18
N ILE A 99 10.76 1.12 -1.09
CA ILE A 99 10.40 0.52 -2.38
C ILE A 99 11.64 0.18 -3.21
N PRO A 100 12.56 1.12 -3.50
CA PRO A 100 13.74 0.79 -4.29
C PRO A 100 14.63 -0.24 -3.60
N VAL A 101 14.73 -0.24 -2.27
CA VAL A 101 15.46 -1.30 -1.55
C VAL A 101 14.83 -2.66 -1.83
N PHE A 102 13.53 -2.84 -1.58
CA PHE A 102 12.91 -4.16 -1.77
C PHE A 102 12.86 -4.58 -3.24
N VAL A 103 12.61 -3.66 -4.18
CA VAL A 103 12.61 -3.95 -5.61
C VAL A 103 13.99 -4.44 -6.08
N VAL A 104 15.06 -3.72 -5.74
CA VAL A 104 16.43 -4.13 -6.09
C VAL A 104 16.78 -5.47 -5.45
N ASN A 105 16.34 -5.71 -4.21
CA ASN A 105 16.54 -7.00 -3.56
C ASN A 105 15.79 -8.13 -4.29
N CYS A 106 14.54 -7.94 -4.70
CA CYS A 106 13.82 -8.94 -5.49
C CYS A 106 14.56 -9.31 -6.79
N PHE A 107 15.07 -8.32 -7.54
CA PHE A 107 15.83 -8.58 -8.77
C PHE A 107 17.20 -9.22 -8.53
N THR A 108 17.88 -8.85 -7.44
CA THR A 108 19.19 -9.41 -7.08
C THR A 108 19.09 -10.70 -6.27
N PHE A 109 17.88 -11.24 -6.05
CA PHE A 109 17.64 -12.43 -5.25
C PHE A 109 18.52 -13.61 -5.69
N ILE A 110 18.53 -13.92 -6.99
CA ILE A 110 19.27 -15.06 -7.54
C ILE A 110 20.77 -14.92 -7.25
N CYS A 111 21.36 -13.75 -7.52
CA CYS A 111 22.77 -13.48 -7.26
C CYS A 111 23.11 -13.56 -5.76
N ARG A 112 22.24 -13.03 -4.89
CA ARG A 112 22.45 -13.04 -3.43
C ARG A 112 22.28 -14.43 -2.84
N PHE A 113 21.37 -15.23 -3.39
CA PHE A 113 21.16 -16.61 -2.98
C PHE A 113 22.42 -17.45 -3.24
N PHE A 114 22.97 -17.40 -4.45
CA PHE A 114 24.18 -18.14 -4.82
C PHE A 114 25.47 -17.61 -4.18
N ASN A 115 25.45 -16.40 -3.60
CA ASN A 115 26.55 -15.89 -2.78
C ASN A 115 26.50 -16.50 -1.36
N PHE A 116 26.71 -17.80 -1.27
CA PHE A 116 26.58 -18.58 -0.04
C PHE A 116 27.42 -18.02 1.12
N ASP A 117 28.63 -17.52 0.85
CA ASP A 117 29.52 -16.95 1.87
C ASP A 117 28.96 -15.70 2.57
N SER A 118 28.05 -14.99 1.91
CA SER A 118 27.49 -13.74 2.42
C SER A 118 26.41 -13.95 3.47
N TRP A 119 25.69 -15.06 3.38
CA TRP A 119 24.63 -15.39 4.30
C TRP A 119 25.05 -16.60 5.15
N LEU A 120 25.36 -17.77 4.56
CA LEU A 120 25.66 -18.98 5.35
C LEU A 120 26.84 -18.80 6.32
N PRO A 121 26.83 -19.50 7.47
CA PRO A 121 27.86 -19.34 8.48
C PRO A 121 29.24 -19.69 7.92
N LYS A 122 30.18 -18.74 8.01
CA LYS A 122 31.61 -19.01 7.82
C LYS A 122 32.06 -20.09 8.81
N THR A 123 32.78 -21.07 8.31
CA THR A 123 33.15 -22.33 8.96
C THR A 123 33.75 -22.14 10.35
N ASN A 124 32.89 -22.29 11.37
CA ASN A 124 33.25 -22.58 12.76
C ASN A 124 32.14 -23.43 13.43
N THR A 125 31.39 -24.20 12.62
CA THR A 125 30.32 -25.11 13.04
C THR A 125 30.72 -26.56 12.79
N SER A 126 30.21 -27.49 13.59
CA SER A 126 30.60 -28.91 13.61
C SER A 126 30.62 -29.52 12.20
N SER A 127 31.66 -30.33 11.92
CA SER A 127 31.87 -30.95 10.60
C SER A 127 30.67 -31.79 10.11
N LEU A 128 29.80 -32.20 11.03
CA LEU A 128 28.59 -32.99 10.79
C LEU A 128 27.52 -32.24 9.98
N LEU A 129 27.29 -30.95 10.25
CA LEU A 129 26.28 -30.15 9.54
C LEU A 129 26.69 -29.86 8.09
N GLN A 130 27.97 -29.59 7.87
CA GLN A 130 28.51 -29.36 6.53
C GLN A 130 28.48 -30.64 5.69
N LYS A 131 28.84 -31.78 6.30
CA LYS A 131 28.78 -33.09 5.67
C LYS A 131 27.34 -33.49 5.33
N THR A 132 26.38 -33.29 6.22
CA THR A 132 24.96 -33.61 5.93
C THR A 132 24.39 -32.74 4.82
N LEU A 133 24.68 -31.44 4.79
CA LEU A 133 24.21 -30.54 3.73
C LEU A 133 24.82 -30.92 2.36
N ALA A 134 26.12 -31.15 2.31
CA ALA A 134 26.83 -31.45 1.05
C ALA A 134 26.60 -32.87 0.54
N PHE A 135 26.55 -33.88 1.42
CA PHE A 135 26.46 -35.29 1.02
C PHE A 135 25.04 -35.86 1.02
N ILE A 136 24.08 -35.21 1.67
CA ILE A 136 22.70 -35.70 1.74
C ILE A 136 21.74 -34.68 1.09
N VAL A 137 21.68 -33.45 1.59
CA VAL A 137 20.65 -32.50 1.16
C VAL A 137 20.79 -32.11 -0.32
N ILE A 138 21.99 -31.71 -0.76
CA ILE A 138 22.21 -31.30 -2.16
C ILE A 138 21.96 -32.47 -3.13
N PRO A 139 22.53 -33.68 -2.93
CA PRO A 139 22.25 -34.82 -3.79
C PRO A 139 20.78 -35.22 -3.81
N VAL A 140 20.10 -35.26 -2.64
CA VAL A 140 18.68 -35.62 -2.58
C VAL A 140 17.83 -34.61 -3.35
N VAL A 141 18.06 -33.30 -3.19
CA VAL A 141 17.32 -32.27 -3.94
C VAL A 141 17.53 -32.42 -5.45
N LEU A 142 18.78 -32.62 -5.90
CA LEU A 142 19.07 -32.84 -7.32
C LEU A 142 18.38 -34.11 -7.84
N ILE A 143 18.48 -35.23 -7.11
CA ILE A 143 17.83 -36.49 -7.47
C ILE A 143 16.31 -36.29 -7.53
N SER A 144 15.69 -35.61 -6.56
CA SER A 144 14.25 -35.34 -6.57
C SER A 144 13.80 -34.51 -7.78
N ILE A 145 14.57 -33.48 -8.16
CA ILE A 145 14.26 -32.66 -9.35
C ILE A 145 14.35 -33.53 -10.61
N PHE A 146 15.45 -34.26 -10.79
CA PHE A 146 15.63 -35.12 -11.97
C PHE A 146 14.61 -36.27 -12.00
N PHE A 147 14.27 -36.85 -10.85
CA PHE A 147 13.22 -37.85 -10.72
C PHE A 147 11.87 -37.32 -11.17
N GLY A 148 11.48 -36.11 -10.76
CA GLY A 148 10.24 -35.47 -11.22
C GLY A 148 10.21 -35.23 -12.73
N ILE A 149 11.34 -34.76 -13.30
CA ILE A 149 11.48 -34.57 -14.76
C ILE A 149 11.38 -35.91 -15.50
N TYR A 150 12.03 -36.96 -15.02
CA TYR A 150 12.03 -38.28 -15.66
C TYR A 150 10.67 -38.99 -15.53
N SER A 151 9.98 -38.83 -14.39
CA SER A 151 8.62 -39.34 -14.20
C SER A 151 7.62 -38.66 -15.13
N ALA A 152 7.71 -37.33 -15.29
CA ALA A 152 6.89 -36.61 -16.25
C ALA A 152 7.22 -36.94 -17.73
N GLY A 153 8.44 -37.36 -18.01
CA GLY A 153 8.91 -37.67 -19.37
C GLY A 153 8.76 -39.12 -19.81
N SER A 154 8.38 -40.05 -18.91
CA SER A 154 8.29 -41.48 -19.22
C SER A 154 7.25 -42.21 -18.37
N ASP A 155 6.17 -42.66 -19.03
CA ASP A 155 5.09 -43.43 -18.40
C ASP A 155 5.58 -44.75 -17.78
N HIS A 156 6.58 -45.40 -18.40
CA HIS A 156 7.21 -46.61 -17.86
C HIS A 156 8.02 -46.34 -16.60
N PHE A 157 8.73 -45.21 -16.51
CA PHE A 157 9.48 -44.84 -15.31
C PHE A 157 8.52 -44.46 -14.17
N ALA A 158 7.47 -43.70 -14.48
CA ALA A 158 6.42 -43.37 -13.52
C ALA A 158 5.73 -44.63 -12.96
N GLY A 159 5.41 -45.60 -13.83
CA GLY A 159 4.76 -46.86 -13.48
C GLY A 159 5.54 -47.80 -12.55
N ILE A 160 6.85 -47.58 -12.34
CA ILE A 160 7.65 -48.34 -11.36
C ILE A 160 7.33 -47.89 -9.92
N PHE A 161 6.79 -46.68 -9.75
CA PHE A 161 6.57 -46.05 -8.45
C PHE A 161 5.09 -45.73 -8.17
N THR A 162 4.18 -46.14 -9.06
CA THR A 162 2.72 -45.91 -8.94
C THR A 162 2.04 -46.66 -7.79
N ASP A 163 2.65 -47.72 -7.24
CA ASP A 163 2.10 -48.46 -6.09
C ASP A 163 2.26 -47.73 -4.74
N TYR A 164 2.95 -46.58 -4.72
CA TYR A 164 3.08 -45.71 -3.55
C TYR A 164 2.26 -44.42 -3.76
N GLU A 165 0.97 -44.45 -3.41
CA GLU A 165 0.13 -43.25 -3.34
C GLU A 165 0.50 -42.40 -2.11
N ILE A 166 1.56 -41.61 -2.25
CA ILE A 166 1.79 -40.50 -1.34
C ILE A 166 0.82 -39.39 -1.75
N ASP A 167 -0.24 -39.17 -0.96
CA ASP A 167 -1.24 -38.09 -1.13
C ASP A 167 -0.64 -36.70 -0.79
N ILE A 168 0.53 -36.40 -1.34
CA ILE A 168 1.21 -35.12 -1.24
C ILE A 168 1.27 -34.54 -2.64
N ASN A 169 0.70 -33.35 -2.81
CA ASN A 169 0.87 -32.58 -4.04
C ASN A 169 2.30 -32.01 -4.06
N ILE A 170 3.24 -32.81 -4.58
CA ILE A 170 4.66 -32.48 -4.66
C ILE A 170 4.88 -31.15 -5.41
N TRP A 171 4.09 -30.90 -6.46
CA TRP A 171 4.19 -29.67 -7.24
C TRP A 171 3.79 -28.44 -6.44
N GLN A 172 2.67 -28.51 -5.73
CA GLN A 172 2.23 -27.44 -4.84
C GLN A 172 3.24 -27.21 -3.71
N LEU A 173 3.73 -28.29 -3.09
CA LEU A 173 4.74 -28.22 -2.05
C LEU A 173 6.02 -27.53 -2.55
N LEU A 174 6.48 -27.86 -3.75
CA LEU A 174 7.64 -27.22 -4.38
C LEU A 174 7.38 -25.73 -4.62
N CYS A 175 6.24 -25.39 -5.24
CA CYS A 175 5.86 -23.99 -5.51
C CYS A 175 5.79 -23.15 -4.23
N ILE A 176 5.11 -23.65 -3.19
CA ILE A 176 4.97 -22.97 -1.88
C ILE A 176 6.32 -22.88 -1.18
N SER A 177 7.17 -23.91 -1.29
CA SER A 177 8.52 -23.90 -0.72
C SER A 177 9.40 -22.84 -1.38
N VAL A 178 9.41 -22.76 -2.71
CA VAL A 178 10.16 -21.76 -3.47
C VAL A 178 9.66 -20.35 -3.16
N LEU A 179 8.34 -20.15 -3.16
CA LEU A 179 7.73 -18.86 -2.85
C LEU A 179 8.00 -18.43 -1.40
N GLY A 180 7.78 -19.33 -0.45
CA GLY A 180 8.04 -19.10 0.97
C GLY A 180 9.50 -18.81 1.27
N PHE A 181 10.42 -19.52 0.60
CA PHE A 181 11.85 -19.23 0.67
C PHE A 181 12.20 -17.88 0.06
N PHE A 182 11.65 -17.54 -1.11
CA PHE A 182 11.86 -16.25 -1.76
C PHE A 182 11.42 -15.08 -0.85
N ILE A 183 10.23 -15.17 -0.25
CA ILE A 183 9.71 -14.15 0.68
C ILE A 183 10.60 -14.07 1.92
N ALA A 184 10.87 -15.21 2.58
CA ALA A 184 11.68 -15.26 3.79
C ALA A 184 13.10 -14.71 3.56
N PHE A 185 13.75 -15.11 2.48
CA PHE A 185 15.09 -14.66 2.13
C PHE A 185 15.14 -13.16 1.89
N ASN A 186 14.20 -12.61 1.09
CA ASN A 186 14.14 -11.17 0.85
C ASN A 186 13.80 -10.39 2.12
N TYR A 187 12.97 -10.93 2.99
CA TYR A 187 12.62 -10.27 4.25
C TYR A 187 13.78 -10.22 5.25
N TRP A 188 14.49 -11.33 5.44
CA TRP A 188 15.51 -11.44 6.49
C TRP A 188 16.91 -11.05 6.04
N ASN A 189 17.21 -11.18 4.74
CA ASN A 189 18.55 -11.01 4.16
C ASN A 189 18.63 -9.92 3.08
N TYR A 190 17.70 -8.96 3.06
CA TYR A 190 17.86 -7.80 2.17
C TYR A 190 19.11 -6.99 2.51
N THR A 191 19.79 -6.49 1.49
CA THR A 191 20.95 -5.62 1.60
C THR A 191 20.60 -4.23 1.08
N VAL A 192 21.05 -3.19 1.78
CA VAL A 192 20.95 -1.82 1.28
C VAL A 192 22.22 -1.55 0.47
N GLU A 193 22.08 -1.46 -0.84
CA GLU A 193 23.22 -1.17 -1.71
C GLU A 193 23.82 0.20 -1.44
N LYS A 194 25.14 0.33 -1.65
CA LYS A 194 25.88 1.57 -1.39
C LYS A 194 25.33 2.77 -2.16
N LEU A 195 24.84 2.55 -3.39
CA LEU A 195 24.23 3.61 -4.20
C LEU A 195 22.95 4.15 -3.55
N ILE A 196 22.08 3.25 -3.07
CA ILE A 196 20.84 3.61 -2.36
C ILE A 196 21.16 4.28 -1.02
N TYR A 197 22.15 3.76 -0.30
CA TYR A 197 22.56 4.36 0.98
C TYR A 197 23.06 5.79 0.82
N LYS A 198 23.88 6.07 -0.21
CA LYS A 198 24.36 7.43 -0.51
C LYS A 198 23.23 8.41 -0.80
N GLN A 199 22.13 7.94 -1.39
CA GLN A 199 20.96 8.81 -1.65
C GLN A 199 20.28 9.25 -0.36
N ASN A 200 20.41 8.50 0.75
CA ASN A 200 19.75 8.84 2.01
C ASN A 200 20.15 10.23 2.54
N ASP A 201 21.43 10.59 2.43
CA ASP A 201 21.94 11.89 2.89
C ASP A 201 21.41 13.04 2.02
N ILE A 202 21.27 12.78 0.72
CA ILE A 202 20.65 13.72 -0.23
C ILE A 202 19.17 13.90 0.08
N LEU A 203 18.50 12.89 0.65
CA LEU A 203 17.07 12.90 1.00
C LEU A 203 16.73 13.61 2.34
N GLY A 204 17.60 14.52 2.79
CA GLY A 204 17.33 15.44 3.90
C GLY A 204 16.14 16.38 3.65
N ASN A 205 15.40 16.70 4.71
CA ASN A 205 14.23 17.58 4.64
C ASN A 205 14.61 19.07 4.58
N ASP A 206 15.79 19.39 5.12
CA ASP A 206 16.28 20.75 5.32
C ASP A 206 17.35 21.10 4.29
N PHE A 207 17.43 22.38 3.96
CA PHE A 207 18.52 22.93 3.14
C PHE A 207 19.81 23.00 3.95
N SER A 208 20.95 22.76 3.30
CA SER A 208 22.27 23.01 3.86
C SER A 208 22.71 24.45 3.60
N GLU A 209 23.71 24.96 4.34
CA GLU A 209 24.24 26.33 4.15
C GLU A 209 24.66 26.59 2.70
N LYS A 210 25.19 25.58 2.00
CA LYS A 210 25.61 25.65 0.60
C LYS A 210 24.44 25.84 -0.37
N ASP A 211 23.23 25.41 0.01
CA ASP A 211 22.02 25.53 -0.81
C ASP A 211 21.36 26.92 -0.71
N THR A 212 21.82 27.76 0.21
CA THR A 212 21.30 29.14 0.39
C THR A 212 21.85 30.13 -0.64
N ILE A 213 22.94 29.75 -1.33
CA ILE A 213 23.57 30.57 -2.37
C ILE A 213 22.67 30.57 -3.62
N GLN A 214 22.18 31.75 -3.97
CA GLN A 214 21.28 31.94 -5.10
C GLN A 214 22.04 31.78 -6.43
N LYS A 215 21.66 30.78 -7.22
CA LYS A 215 22.21 30.56 -8.57
C LYS A 215 21.06 30.39 -9.57
N PRO A 216 21.12 30.97 -10.78
CA PRO A 216 20.07 30.76 -11.77
C PRO A 216 19.91 29.27 -12.07
N THR A 217 18.66 28.81 -12.24
CA THR A 217 18.37 27.40 -12.53
C THR A 217 18.85 27.01 -13.93
N TYR A 218 18.83 27.95 -14.86
CA TYR A 218 19.29 27.77 -16.24
C TYR A 218 20.38 28.77 -16.57
N SER A 219 21.39 28.35 -17.34
CA SER A 219 22.49 29.21 -17.77
C SER A 219 22.05 30.35 -18.68
N PHE A 220 20.88 30.24 -19.33
CA PHE A 220 20.35 31.24 -20.26
C PHE A 220 19.41 32.27 -19.61
N LEU A 221 18.93 32.04 -18.38
CA LEU A 221 18.10 32.99 -17.64
C LEU A 221 18.88 33.54 -16.46
N ASP A 222 18.85 34.86 -16.28
CA ASP A 222 19.32 35.44 -15.03
C ASP A 222 18.28 35.20 -13.91
N LEU A 223 18.73 35.35 -12.67
CA LEU A 223 17.88 35.06 -11.49
C LEU A 223 16.70 36.04 -11.38
N ASN A 224 16.82 37.26 -11.94
CA ASN A 224 15.74 38.23 -11.91
C ASN A 224 14.64 37.91 -12.94
N SER A 225 15.00 37.49 -14.15
CA SER A 225 14.06 37.02 -15.17
C SER A 225 13.37 35.73 -14.74
N GLU A 226 14.10 34.80 -14.12
CA GLU A 226 13.48 33.58 -13.57
C GLU A 226 12.47 33.92 -12.45
N ARG A 227 12.80 34.88 -11.57
CA ARG A 227 11.88 35.40 -10.55
C ARG A 227 10.64 36.04 -11.18
N MET A 228 10.84 36.89 -12.18
CA MET A 228 9.74 37.59 -12.85
C MET A 228 8.84 36.61 -13.61
N SER A 229 9.42 35.62 -14.28
CA SER A 229 8.68 34.52 -14.92
C SER A 229 7.82 33.77 -13.91
N GLY A 230 8.35 33.49 -12.71
CA GLY A 230 7.59 32.90 -11.61
C GLY A 230 6.44 33.78 -11.14
N VAL A 231 6.67 35.07 -10.94
CA VAL A 231 5.63 36.04 -10.57
C VAL A 231 4.52 36.11 -11.61
N ILE A 232 4.86 36.28 -12.89
CA ILE A 232 3.90 36.35 -13.99
C ILE A 232 3.10 35.05 -14.06
N SER A 233 3.79 33.91 -14.00
CA SER A 233 3.14 32.59 -14.03
C SER A 233 2.14 32.44 -12.90
N PHE A 234 2.53 32.67 -11.64
CA PHE A 234 1.61 32.53 -10.51
C PHE A 234 0.50 33.57 -10.55
N PHE A 235 0.75 34.80 -11.02
CA PHE A 235 -0.28 35.80 -11.17
C PHE A 235 -1.34 35.36 -12.20
N SER A 236 -0.92 35.00 -13.42
CA SER A 236 -1.80 34.52 -14.49
C SER A 236 -2.55 33.26 -14.09
N LEU A 237 -1.84 32.32 -13.45
CA LEU A 237 -2.44 31.10 -12.95
C LEU A 237 -3.52 31.44 -11.91
N ASN A 238 -3.24 32.25 -10.88
CA ASN A 238 -4.24 32.61 -9.86
C ASN A 238 -5.51 33.21 -10.49
N ILE A 239 -5.38 34.10 -11.48
CA ILE A 239 -6.52 34.66 -12.21
C ILE A 239 -7.32 33.55 -12.90
N LEU A 240 -6.63 32.66 -13.64
CA LEU A 240 -7.26 31.53 -14.32
C LEU A 240 -7.99 30.61 -13.33
N LEU A 241 -7.40 30.33 -12.17
CA LEU A 241 -7.99 29.45 -11.16
C LEU A 241 -9.20 30.11 -10.47
N ILE A 242 -9.17 31.42 -10.23
CA ILE A 242 -10.36 32.14 -9.73
C ILE A 242 -11.50 32.01 -10.73
N PHE A 243 -11.24 32.28 -12.01
CA PHE A 243 -12.25 32.13 -13.06
C PHE A 243 -12.78 30.70 -13.12
N PHE A 244 -11.88 29.71 -13.11
CA PHE A 244 -12.25 28.29 -13.11
C PHE A 244 -13.06 27.90 -11.87
N ILE A 245 -12.72 28.36 -10.68
CA ILE A 245 -13.49 28.09 -9.46
C ILE A 245 -14.90 28.66 -9.61
N ILE A 246 -15.05 29.89 -10.13
CA ILE A 246 -16.36 30.51 -10.32
C ILE A 246 -17.19 29.71 -11.32
N THR A 247 -16.64 29.41 -12.52
CA THR A 247 -17.37 28.66 -13.55
C THR A 247 -17.68 27.24 -13.08
N PHE A 248 -16.72 26.55 -12.45
CA PHE A 248 -16.93 25.22 -11.91
C PHE A 248 -18.02 25.19 -10.84
N ASN A 249 -18.01 26.11 -9.87
CA ASN A 249 -19.07 26.14 -8.86
C ASN A 249 -20.43 26.51 -9.48
N TYR A 250 -20.47 27.38 -10.48
CA TYR A 250 -21.70 27.69 -11.21
C TYR A 250 -22.27 26.45 -11.91
N GLU A 251 -21.45 25.75 -12.70
CA GLU A 251 -21.84 24.51 -13.38
C GLU A 251 -22.27 23.41 -12.39
N GLN A 252 -21.61 23.32 -11.23
CA GLN A 252 -21.86 22.23 -10.28
C GLN A 252 -23.08 22.46 -9.39
N PHE A 253 -23.36 23.71 -9.02
CA PHE A 253 -24.41 24.02 -8.04
C PHE A 253 -25.65 24.71 -8.64
N TYR A 254 -25.54 25.37 -9.79
CA TYR A 254 -26.63 26.17 -10.37
C TYR A 254 -27.12 25.65 -11.72
N GLU A 255 -26.27 25.01 -12.53
CA GLU A 255 -26.72 24.43 -13.79
C GLU A 255 -27.50 23.13 -13.52
N GLN A 256 -28.74 23.04 -14.04
CA GLN A 256 -29.64 21.93 -13.71
C GLN A 256 -29.08 20.58 -14.19
N VAL A 257 -29.04 19.65 -13.24
CA VAL A 257 -28.49 18.29 -13.35
C VAL A 257 -29.20 17.49 -14.46
N LYS A 258 -28.44 17.10 -15.49
CA LYS A 258 -28.83 16.07 -16.48
C LYS A 258 -28.89 14.68 -15.85
N SER A 259 -29.51 13.72 -16.55
CA SER A 259 -29.89 12.39 -16.05
C SER A 259 -28.82 11.63 -15.21
N PRO A 260 -29.22 10.72 -14.30
CA PRO A 260 -28.33 9.97 -13.40
C PRO A 260 -27.08 9.33 -14.02
N ASN A 261 -27.19 8.81 -15.24
CA ASN A 261 -26.10 8.12 -15.92
C ASN A 261 -25.06 9.10 -16.46
N GLN A 262 -25.49 10.23 -17.02
CA GLN A 262 -24.60 11.29 -17.47
C GLN A 262 -23.88 11.94 -16.28
N LEU A 263 -24.57 12.08 -15.14
CA LEU A 263 -23.98 12.66 -13.94
C LEU A 263 -22.86 11.80 -13.35
N SER A 264 -22.95 10.47 -13.40
CA SER A 264 -21.90 9.59 -12.85
C SER A 264 -20.59 9.67 -13.62
N GLU A 265 -20.65 9.62 -14.96
CA GLU A 265 -19.47 9.73 -15.81
C GLU A 265 -18.88 11.15 -15.75
N GLU A 266 -19.73 12.18 -15.87
CA GLU A 266 -19.29 13.58 -15.78
C GLU A 266 -18.66 13.89 -14.41
N THR A 267 -19.19 13.35 -13.31
CA THR A 267 -18.61 13.59 -11.98
C THR A 267 -17.25 12.91 -11.85
N HIS A 268 -17.06 11.70 -12.39
CA HIS A 268 -15.77 11.01 -12.34
C HIS A 268 -14.70 11.70 -13.17
N GLU A 269 -15.03 12.13 -14.39
CA GLU A 269 -14.09 12.88 -15.23
C GLU A 269 -13.74 14.24 -14.63
N ARG A 270 -14.73 14.97 -14.09
CA ARG A 270 -14.52 16.29 -13.50
C ARG A 270 -13.73 16.22 -12.19
N VAL A 271 -14.04 15.27 -11.30
CA VAL A 271 -13.24 15.06 -10.09
C VAL A 271 -11.83 14.61 -10.45
N GLY A 272 -11.67 13.73 -11.44
CA GLY A 272 -10.36 13.33 -11.96
C GLY A 272 -9.54 14.53 -12.47
N ALA A 273 -10.18 15.45 -13.20
CA ALA A 273 -9.55 16.68 -13.67
C ALA A 273 -9.14 17.61 -12.51
N VAL A 274 -9.98 17.76 -11.48
CA VAL A 274 -9.63 18.52 -10.26
C VAL A 274 -8.43 17.91 -9.56
N ILE A 275 -8.42 16.58 -9.39
CA ILE A 275 -7.31 15.83 -8.82
C ILE A 275 -6.02 16.08 -9.60
N MET A 276 -6.06 15.93 -10.93
CA MET A 276 -4.92 16.14 -11.80
C MET A 276 -4.41 17.58 -11.71
N SER A 277 -5.32 18.55 -11.66
CA SER A 277 -5.01 19.97 -11.48
C SER A 277 -4.24 20.23 -10.17
N ILE A 278 -4.67 19.62 -9.05
CA ILE A 278 -3.98 19.75 -7.76
C ILE A 278 -2.57 19.16 -7.80
N VAL A 279 -2.42 17.97 -8.41
CA VAL A 279 -1.09 17.35 -8.57
C VAL A 279 -0.19 18.26 -9.40
N MET A 280 -0.68 18.80 -10.52
CA MET A 280 0.04 19.75 -11.34
C MET A 280 0.37 21.04 -10.59
N ALA A 281 -0.54 21.57 -9.78
CA ALA A 281 -0.32 22.73 -8.93
C ALA A 281 0.86 22.50 -7.97
N ILE A 282 0.90 21.34 -7.30
CA ILE A 282 2.01 20.98 -6.40
C ILE A 282 3.33 20.85 -7.18
N LEU A 283 3.31 20.25 -8.38
CA LEU A 283 4.50 20.12 -9.23
C LEU A 283 5.05 21.47 -9.67
N VAL A 284 4.20 22.42 -10.07
CA VAL A 284 4.62 23.79 -10.42
C VAL A 284 5.25 24.50 -9.21
N ILE A 285 4.67 24.36 -8.02
CA ILE A 285 5.26 24.91 -6.79
C ILE A 285 6.62 24.27 -6.52
N MET A 286 6.74 22.95 -6.66
CA MET A 286 7.99 22.24 -6.46
C MET A 286 9.07 22.64 -7.46
N PHE A 287 8.69 22.93 -8.71
CA PHE A 287 9.59 23.40 -9.76
C PHE A 287 10.23 24.73 -9.36
N TYR A 288 9.42 25.73 -9.04
CA TYR A 288 9.92 27.06 -8.67
C TYR A 288 10.61 27.07 -7.29
N PHE A 289 10.10 26.37 -6.28
CA PHE A 289 10.64 26.40 -4.91
C PHE A 289 11.65 25.28 -4.62
N LYS A 290 12.49 24.93 -5.61
CA LYS A 290 13.53 23.90 -5.48
C LYS A 290 14.70 24.31 -4.57
N SER A 291 15.15 25.57 -4.64
CA SER A 291 16.15 26.12 -3.70
C SER A 291 16.10 27.65 -3.62
N ASN A 292 16.48 28.35 -4.70
CA ASN A 292 16.80 29.78 -4.71
C ASN A 292 15.69 30.67 -4.17
N PHE A 293 14.46 30.50 -4.66
CA PHE A 293 13.35 31.38 -4.31
C PHE A 293 12.82 31.17 -2.88
N ASN A 294 13.21 30.09 -2.18
CA ASN A 294 12.87 29.96 -0.76
C ASN A 294 13.58 31.02 0.09
N PHE A 295 14.82 31.36 -0.26
CA PHE A 295 15.70 32.26 0.50
C PHE A 295 15.82 33.67 -0.08
N ASP A 296 15.33 33.87 -1.30
CA ASP A 296 15.36 35.16 -1.97
C ASP A 296 14.50 36.22 -1.25
N PRO A 297 15.10 37.35 -0.79
CA PRO A 297 14.37 38.43 -0.14
C PRO A 297 13.49 39.23 -1.13
N LYS A 298 13.85 39.28 -2.42
CA LYS A 298 13.09 39.98 -3.46
C LYS A 298 11.91 39.15 -3.99
N ALA A 299 11.84 37.86 -3.67
CA ALA A 299 10.76 36.96 -4.07
C ALA A 299 9.50 37.03 -3.16
N GLY A 300 9.35 38.11 -2.37
CA GLY A 300 8.22 38.27 -1.44
C GLY A 300 6.85 38.17 -2.13
N LEU A 301 6.67 38.89 -3.24
CA LEU A 301 5.43 38.85 -4.03
C LEU A 301 5.12 37.44 -4.53
N MET A 302 6.11 36.75 -5.09
CA MET A 302 5.97 35.37 -5.58
C MET A 302 5.54 34.41 -4.47
N LYS A 303 6.13 34.53 -3.27
CA LYS A 303 5.73 33.73 -2.10
C LYS A 303 4.28 33.97 -1.69
N VAL A 304 3.80 35.21 -1.76
CA VAL A 304 2.40 35.55 -1.48
C VAL A 304 1.48 34.94 -2.55
N LEU A 305 1.79 35.14 -3.83
CA LEU A 305 0.99 34.58 -4.93
C LEU A 305 0.87 33.05 -4.86
N VAL A 306 1.94 32.35 -4.44
CA VAL A 306 1.93 30.91 -4.24
C VAL A 306 1.08 30.50 -3.04
N LYS A 307 1.10 31.26 -1.95
CA LYS A 307 0.23 31.00 -0.80
C LYS A 307 -1.24 31.18 -1.17
N VAL A 308 -1.57 32.25 -1.91
CA VAL A 308 -2.92 32.47 -2.45
C VAL A 308 -3.30 31.30 -3.36
N TRP A 309 -2.40 30.88 -4.26
CA TRP A 309 -2.61 29.73 -5.15
C TRP A 309 -2.94 28.44 -4.40
N ILE A 310 -2.21 28.13 -3.32
CA ILE A 310 -2.47 26.97 -2.46
C ILE A 310 -3.86 27.08 -1.81
N VAL A 311 -4.22 28.26 -1.30
CA VAL A 311 -5.53 28.49 -0.68
C VAL A 311 -6.65 28.32 -1.71
N LEU A 312 -6.51 28.86 -2.92
CA LEU A 312 -7.49 28.68 -3.99
C LEU A 312 -7.65 27.20 -4.38
N ASN A 313 -6.54 26.45 -4.48
CA ASN A 313 -6.61 25.01 -4.72
C ASN A 313 -7.30 24.27 -3.56
N ALA A 314 -7.11 24.69 -2.32
CA ALA A 314 -7.83 24.12 -1.19
C ALA A 314 -9.34 24.42 -1.25
N VAL A 315 -9.74 25.63 -1.68
CA VAL A 315 -11.15 25.97 -1.93
C VAL A 315 -11.73 25.09 -3.04
N LEU A 316 -10.99 24.85 -4.12
CA LEU A 316 -11.41 23.94 -5.18
C LEU A 316 -11.62 22.51 -4.67
N VAL A 317 -10.71 21.99 -3.82
CA VAL A 317 -10.85 20.66 -3.19
C VAL A 317 -12.12 20.60 -2.34
N VAL A 318 -12.41 21.64 -1.57
CA VAL A 318 -13.62 21.71 -0.72
C VAL A 318 -14.88 21.73 -1.59
N SER A 319 -14.90 22.51 -2.67
CA SER A 319 -16.01 22.53 -3.64
C SER A 319 -16.27 21.13 -4.24
N ALA A 320 -15.21 20.44 -4.70
CA ALA A 320 -15.31 19.08 -5.20
C ALA A 320 -15.78 18.08 -4.11
N MET A 321 -15.35 18.25 -2.86
CA MET A 321 -15.80 17.42 -1.74
C MET A 321 -17.29 17.61 -1.46
N LEU A 322 -17.78 18.86 -1.43
CA LEU A 322 -19.20 19.16 -1.22
C LEU A 322 -20.05 18.53 -2.32
N LYS A 323 -19.60 18.60 -3.57
CA LYS A 323 -20.33 17.96 -4.68
C LYS A 323 -20.34 16.44 -4.56
N ASN A 324 -19.22 15.82 -4.17
CA ASN A 324 -19.17 14.37 -3.94
C ASN A 324 -20.08 13.95 -2.79
N ILE A 325 -20.20 14.75 -1.73
CA ILE A 325 -21.13 14.51 -0.62
C ILE A 325 -22.58 14.61 -1.11
N GLU A 326 -22.94 15.64 -1.87
CA GLU A 326 -24.26 15.76 -2.50
C GLU A 326 -24.57 14.53 -3.38
N TYR A 327 -23.58 14.06 -4.15
CA TYR A 327 -23.69 12.87 -4.97
C TYR A 327 -23.92 11.60 -4.14
N ILE A 328 -23.23 11.44 -3.00
CA ILE A 328 -23.49 10.34 -2.04
C ILE A 328 -24.88 10.46 -1.43
N ILE A 329 -25.32 11.66 -1.06
CA ILE A 329 -26.64 11.90 -0.48
C ILE A 329 -27.74 11.54 -1.48
N ASN A 330 -27.57 11.82 -2.77
CA ASN A 330 -28.59 11.58 -3.81
C ASN A 330 -28.56 10.16 -4.39
N TYR A 331 -27.38 9.53 -4.49
CA TYR A 331 -27.21 8.24 -5.16
C TYR A 331 -26.67 7.11 -4.27
N GLY A 332 -26.47 7.36 -2.98
CA GLY A 332 -25.99 6.37 -2.00
C GLY A 332 -24.46 6.26 -1.90
N TYR A 333 -24.01 5.44 -0.96
CA TYR A 333 -22.60 5.16 -0.74
C TYR A 333 -22.09 4.09 -1.71
N THR A 334 -20.87 4.26 -2.22
CA THR A 334 -20.14 3.25 -3.00
C THR A 334 -18.64 3.33 -2.69
N TYR A 335 -17.90 2.26 -2.96
CA TYR A 335 -16.44 2.26 -2.79
C TYR A 335 -15.76 3.37 -3.59
N LYS A 336 -16.20 3.62 -4.83
CA LYS A 336 -15.63 4.66 -5.70
C LYS A 336 -15.82 6.06 -5.08
N ARG A 337 -17.02 6.38 -4.59
CA ARG A 337 -17.32 7.70 -3.97
C ARG A 337 -16.57 7.92 -2.66
N LEU A 338 -16.41 6.88 -1.84
CA LEU A 338 -15.59 6.93 -0.63
C LEU A 338 -14.09 7.05 -0.95
N GLY A 339 -13.63 6.37 -2.00
CA GLY A 339 -12.27 6.51 -2.51
C GLY A 339 -11.95 7.95 -2.94
N VAL A 340 -12.91 8.63 -3.60
CA VAL A 340 -12.80 10.06 -3.91
C VAL A 340 -12.66 10.90 -2.64
N CYS A 341 -13.47 10.65 -1.60
CA CYS A 341 -13.33 11.35 -0.31
C CYS A 341 -11.92 11.18 0.28
N ALA A 342 -11.42 9.94 0.35
CA ALA A 342 -10.10 9.65 0.87
C ALA A 342 -9.00 10.37 0.06
N PHE A 343 -9.12 10.40 -1.26
CA PHE A 343 -8.18 11.09 -2.14
C PHE A 343 -8.21 12.62 -1.95
N LEU A 344 -9.39 13.23 -1.86
CA LEU A 344 -9.53 14.68 -1.64
C LEU A 344 -8.97 15.10 -0.27
N ILE A 345 -9.17 14.28 0.78
CA ILE A 345 -8.54 14.49 2.08
C ILE A 345 -7.01 14.43 1.96
N LEU A 346 -6.47 13.43 1.26
CA LEU A 346 -5.03 13.29 1.05
C LEU A 346 -4.46 14.47 0.24
N SER A 347 -5.21 14.97 -0.74
CA SER A 347 -4.86 16.16 -1.54
C SER A 347 -4.82 17.42 -0.69
N LEU A 348 -5.81 17.60 0.19
CA LEU A 348 -5.84 18.72 1.14
C LEU A 348 -4.64 18.67 2.09
N ILE A 349 -4.31 17.49 2.63
CA ILE A 349 -3.10 17.28 3.43
C ILE A 349 -1.85 17.64 2.61
N GLY A 350 -1.75 17.21 1.35
CA GLY A 350 -0.65 17.56 0.45
C GLY A 350 -0.48 19.07 0.24
N LEU A 351 -1.58 19.80 0.08
CA LEU A 351 -1.59 21.26 0.00
C LEU A 351 -1.13 21.91 1.31
N VAL A 352 -1.61 21.43 2.46
CA VAL A 352 -1.15 21.90 3.78
C VAL A 352 0.35 21.65 3.97
N MET A 353 0.84 20.47 3.63
CA MET A 353 2.27 20.15 3.70
C MET A 353 3.10 21.02 2.74
N THR A 354 2.55 21.35 1.57
CA THR A 354 3.16 22.29 0.62
C THR A 354 3.23 23.70 1.21
N PHE A 355 2.17 24.17 1.86
CA PHE A 355 2.16 25.46 2.56
C PHE A 355 3.23 25.51 3.66
N ILE A 356 3.30 24.46 4.49
CA ILE A 356 4.32 24.32 5.55
C ILE A 356 5.72 24.31 4.95
N LYS A 357 5.93 23.61 3.84
CA LYS A 357 7.21 23.59 3.12
C LYS A 357 7.66 25.01 2.73
N ILE A 358 6.76 25.82 2.17
CA ILE A 358 7.09 27.20 1.77
C ILE A 358 7.37 28.06 3.00
N GLN A 359 6.53 27.97 4.03
CA GLN A 359 6.66 28.77 5.25
C GLN A 359 7.96 28.46 6.01
N MET A 360 8.26 27.17 6.19
CA MET A 360 9.43 26.70 6.92
C MET A 360 10.67 26.53 6.04
N LYS A 361 10.61 26.92 4.76
CA LYS A 361 11.70 26.79 3.78
C LYS A 361 12.26 25.36 3.75
N LYS A 362 11.40 24.36 3.58
CA LYS A 362 11.82 22.94 3.47
C LYS A 362 12.09 22.56 2.01
N ARG A 363 12.95 21.56 1.81
CA ARG A 363 13.24 20.97 0.49
C ARG A 363 12.02 20.25 -0.06
N ASN A 364 11.97 20.03 -1.38
CA ASN A 364 10.89 19.24 -2.00
C ASN A 364 10.77 17.82 -1.41
N ILE A 365 11.90 17.24 -0.99
CA ILE A 365 11.96 15.90 -0.39
C ILE A 365 11.19 15.81 0.95
N PHE A 366 11.05 16.92 1.68
CA PHE A 366 10.22 16.96 2.88
C PHE A 366 8.77 16.56 2.59
N LEU A 367 8.23 17.03 1.46
CA LEU A 367 6.86 16.73 1.06
C LEU A 367 6.70 15.23 0.82
N PHE A 368 7.56 14.62 0.01
CA PHE A 368 7.52 13.17 -0.25
C PHE A 368 7.73 12.34 1.01
N ASN A 369 8.74 12.65 1.82
CA ASN A 369 9.02 11.93 3.07
C ASN A 369 7.83 11.95 4.03
N THR A 370 7.03 13.02 4.00
CA THR A 370 5.88 13.16 4.88
C THR A 370 4.61 12.55 4.27
N MET A 371 4.37 12.76 2.99
CA MET A 371 3.18 12.22 2.29
C MET A 371 3.16 10.69 2.27
N VAL A 372 4.31 10.01 2.24
CA VAL A 372 4.37 8.55 2.34
C VAL A 372 3.78 8.03 3.65
N TRP A 373 3.94 8.76 4.76
CA TRP A 373 3.32 8.39 6.04
C TRP A 373 1.80 8.57 6.03
N TYR A 374 1.31 9.66 5.44
CA TYR A 374 -0.12 9.88 5.29
C TYR A 374 -0.76 8.83 4.38
N PHE A 375 -0.12 8.49 3.26
CA PHE A 375 -0.57 7.42 2.39
C PHE A 375 -0.62 6.07 3.12
N TYR A 376 0.43 5.72 3.88
CA TYR A 376 0.42 4.54 4.73
C TYR A 376 -0.72 4.56 5.74
N GLY A 377 -0.96 5.69 6.41
CA GLY A 377 -2.08 5.85 7.34
C GLY A 377 -3.45 5.68 6.66
N THR A 378 -3.63 6.18 5.45
CA THR A 378 -4.85 6.00 4.66
C THR A 378 -5.08 4.52 4.33
N VAL A 379 -4.04 3.80 3.91
CA VAL A 379 -4.12 2.34 3.68
C VAL A 379 -4.60 1.60 4.94
N LEU A 380 -4.04 1.93 6.10
CA LEU A 380 -4.46 1.33 7.36
C LEU A 380 -5.93 1.61 7.66
N ALA A 381 -6.38 2.86 7.50
CA ALA A 381 -7.78 3.25 7.70
C ALA A 381 -8.73 2.54 6.72
N CYS A 382 -8.30 2.32 5.47
CA CYS A 382 -9.04 1.52 4.50
C CYS A 382 -9.15 0.05 4.90
N SER A 383 -8.16 -0.50 5.62
CA SER A 383 -8.17 -1.91 6.03
C SER A 383 -8.88 -2.20 7.36
N TYR A 384 -8.90 -1.26 8.30
CA TYR A 384 -9.36 -1.54 9.67
C TYR A 384 -10.87 -1.40 9.86
N ILE A 385 -11.55 -0.79 8.90
CA ILE A 385 -12.95 -0.40 9.01
C ILE A 385 -13.78 -1.23 8.04
N ASN A 386 -14.94 -1.72 8.50
CA ASN A 386 -15.91 -2.40 7.63
C ASN A 386 -16.63 -1.40 6.71
N TRP A 387 -15.94 -0.95 5.65
CA TRP A 387 -16.49 0.00 4.69
C TRP A 387 -17.71 -0.54 3.93
N GLY A 388 -17.72 -1.83 3.57
CA GLY A 388 -18.85 -2.42 2.86
C GLY A 388 -20.10 -2.63 3.72
N GLY A 389 -19.92 -2.93 5.00
CA GLY A 389 -20.97 -2.89 6.01
C GLY A 389 -21.57 -1.49 6.16
N ILE A 390 -20.73 -0.46 6.23
CA ILE A 390 -21.18 0.95 6.25
C ILE A 390 -21.97 1.27 4.98
N ILE A 391 -21.43 0.98 3.80
CA ILE A 391 -22.10 1.20 2.51
C ILE A 391 -23.49 0.55 2.50
N THR A 392 -23.60 -0.70 2.92
CA THR A 392 -24.86 -1.46 2.92
C THR A 392 -25.86 -0.90 3.92
N SER A 393 -25.41 -0.64 5.15
CA SER A 393 -26.24 -0.08 6.22
C SER A 393 -26.88 1.27 5.83
N GLN A 394 -26.13 2.14 5.16
CA GLN A 394 -26.60 3.46 4.75
C GLN A 394 -27.49 3.42 3.50
N ASN A 395 -27.28 2.47 2.61
CA ASN A 395 -28.06 2.36 1.37
C ASN A 395 -29.39 1.64 1.56
N ILE A 396 -29.52 0.74 2.54
CA ILE A 396 -30.76 -0.03 2.80
C ILE A 396 -31.98 0.88 3.04
N GLY A 397 -31.80 2.03 3.69
CA GLY A 397 -32.88 2.97 3.95
C GLY A 397 -33.39 3.74 2.73
N ARG A 398 -32.81 3.53 1.54
CA ARG A 398 -33.12 4.29 0.33
C ARG A 398 -34.19 3.59 -0.50
N ASN A 399 -35.04 4.39 -1.16
CA ASN A 399 -36.12 3.87 -2.01
C ASN A 399 -35.60 3.09 -3.24
N ASN A 400 -34.38 3.38 -3.69
CA ASN A 400 -33.74 2.76 -4.86
C ASN A 400 -32.67 1.73 -4.46
N PHE A 401 -32.82 1.07 -3.32
CA PHE A 401 -31.88 0.07 -2.85
C PHE A 401 -31.84 -1.16 -3.77
N ASP A 402 -30.65 -1.45 -4.32
CA ASP A 402 -30.41 -2.64 -5.14
C ASP A 402 -29.70 -3.73 -4.31
N ALA A 403 -30.49 -4.67 -3.79
CA ALA A 403 -29.97 -5.77 -2.98
C ALA A 403 -28.99 -6.68 -3.75
N ASN A 404 -29.20 -6.87 -5.06
CA ASN A 404 -28.34 -7.73 -5.89
C ASN A 404 -26.96 -7.10 -6.10
N TYR A 405 -26.92 -5.79 -6.33
CA TYR A 405 -25.66 -5.05 -6.37
C TYR A 405 -24.88 -5.21 -5.08
N HIS A 406 -25.53 -5.03 -3.93
CA HIS A 406 -24.87 -5.16 -2.63
C HIS A 406 -24.38 -6.58 -2.35
N LEU A 407 -25.17 -7.61 -2.69
CA LEU A 407 -24.77 -9.01 -2.50
C LEU A 407 -23.51 -9.38 -3.30
N LYS A 408 -23.41 -8.90 -4.55
CA LYS A 408 -22.34 -9.28 -5.49
C LYS A 408 -21.11 -8.37 -5.45
N SER A 409 -21.31 -7.06 -5.23
CA SER A 409 -20.27 -6.04 -5.41
C SER A 409 -19.80 -5.40 -4.11
N VAL A 410 -20.52 -5.59 -3.00
CA VAL A 410 -20.18 -5.00 -1.70
C VAL A 410 -19.78 -6.08 -0.72
N ASN A 411 -18.47 -6.14 -0.43
CA ASN A 411 -17.93 -7.09 0.55
C ASN A 411 -18.38 -6.74 1.98
N PHE A 412 -18.54 -7.75 2.84
CA PHE A 412 -18.75 -7.57 4.29
C PHE A 412 -20.03 -6.80 4.69
N GLY A 413 -21.04 -6.81 3.82
CA GLY A 413 -22.36 -6.22 4.03
C GLY A 413 -23.45 -7.22 4.47
N GLU A 414 -23.11 -8.50 4.54
CA GLU A 414 -24.05 -9.64 4.65
C GLU A 414 -24.95 -9.55 5.89
N LYS A 415 -24.41 -9.14 7.05
CA LYS A 415 -25.20 -8.94 8.28
C LYS A 415 -26.36 -7.95 8.09
N TYR A 416 -26.14 -6.89 7.34
CA TYR A 416 -27.18 -5.89 7.07
C TYR A 416 -28.16 -6.36 5.99
N LEU A 417 -27.68 -7.12 5.00
CA LEU A 417 -28.54 -7.74 3.97
C LEU A 417 -29.50 -8.78 4.57
N LEU A 418 -29.03 -9.61 5.51
CA LEU A 418 -29.89 -10.58 6.21
C LEU A 418 -31.02 -9.87 6.96
N LYS A 419 -30.67 -8.84 7.76
CA LYS A 419 -31.65 -8.05 8.49
C LYS A 419 -32.68 -7.42 7.55
N TYR A 420 -32.23 -6.86 6.43
CA TYR A 420 -33.13 -6.30 5.42
C TYR A 420 -34.04 -7.36 4.78
N ALA A 421 -33.51 -8.54 4.46
CA ALA A 421 -34.29 -9.63 3.90
C ALA A 421 -35.39 -10.12 4.86
N GLU A 422 -35.10 -10.16 6.16
CA GLU A 422 -36.08 -10.51 7.20
C GLU A 422 -37.17 -9.45 7.34
N GLU A 423 -36.80 -8.18 7.42
CA GLU A 423 -37.75 -7.05 7.53
C GLU A 423 -38.68 -6.96 6.31
N LYS A 424 -38.18 -7.29 5.12
CA LYS A 424 -38.95 -7.29 3.87
C LYS A 424 -39.58 -8.63 3.52
N GLN A 425 -39.42 -9.66 4.37
CA GLN A 425 -39.89 -11.03 4.11
C GLN A 425 -39.42 -11.58 2.74
N ASN A 426 -38.23 -11.20 2.29
CA ASN A 426 -37.66 -11.65 1.03
C ASN A 426 -36.87 -12.95 1.23
N THR A 427 -37.57 -14.08 1.09
CA THR A 427 -37.01 -15.41 1.30
C THR A 427 -35.87 -15.75 0.34
N GLN A 428 -35.94 -15.28 -0.92
CA GLN A 428 -34.91 -15.55 -1.91
C GLN A 428 -33.60 -14.85 -1.54
N LEU A 429 -33.66 -13.55 -1.23
CA LEU A 429 -32.48 -12.79 -0.82
C LEU A 429 -31.85 -13.36 0.46
N LYS A 430 -32.68 -13.76 1.43
CA LYS A 430 -32.18 -14.41 2.66
C LYS A 430 -31.42 -15.69 2.32
N LYS A 431 -31.98 -16.53 1.45
CA LYS A 431 -31.34 -17.77 0.99
C LYS A 431 -30.02 -17.49 0.29
N ASP A 432 -29.98 -16.56 -0.66
CA ASP A 432 -28.77 -16.23 -1.43
C ASP A 432 -27.64 -15.70 -0.52
N VAL A 433 -27.97 -14.86 0.47
CA VAL A 433 -26.98 -14.36 1.45
C VAL A 433 -26.46 -15.50 2.32
N LEU A 434 -27.34 -16.39 2.81
CA LEU A 434 -26.94 -17.53 3.64
C LEU A 434 -26.10 -18.54 2.85
N GLU A 435 -26.41 -18.79 1.58
CA GLU A 435 -25.61 -19.66 0.71
C GLU A 435 -24.20 -19.09 0.53
N LYS A 436 -24.06 -17.78 0.29
CA LYS A 436 -22.76 -17.11 0.23
C LYS A 436 -21.99 -17.27 1.54
N VAL A 437 -22.62 -16.97 2.69
CA VAL A 437 -21.98 -17.10 4.01
C VAL A 437 -21.58 -18.55 4.30
N LYS A 438 -22.40 -19.54 3.92
CA LYS A 438 -22.09 -20.97 4.08
C LYS A 438 -20.91 -21.39 3.22
N SER A 439 -20.84 -20.91 1.98
CA SER A 439 -19.70 -21.16 1.10
C SER A 439 -18.40 -20.66 1.73
N GLU A 440 -18.36 -19.41 2.19
CA GLU A 440 -17.18 -18.80 2.82
C GLU A 440 -16.81 -19.45 4.17
N ARG A 441 -17.78 -20.03 4.89
CA ARG A 441 -17.55 -20.79 6.13
C ARG A 441 -17.07 -22.22 5.92
N SER A 442 -17.36 -22.78 4.74
CA SER A 442 -17.00 -24.15 4.40
C SER A 442 -15.50 -24.33 4.16
N ASP A 443 -14.78 -23.23 4.00
CA ASP A 443 -13.33 -23.19 3.90
C ASP A 443 -12.64 -23.79 5.14
N THR A 444 -11.47 -24.38 4.90
CA THR A 444 -10.57 -24.91 5.92
C THR A 444 -10.11 -23.81 6.88
N PHE A 445 -9.80 -24.18 8.14
CA PHE A 445 -9.57 -23.21 9.22
C PHE A 445 -8.55 -22.11 8.90
N LEU A 446 -7.47 -22.44 8.18
CA LEU A 446 -6.43 -21.47 7.81
C LEU A 446 -6.80 -20.59 6.61
N SER A 447 -7.78 -21.01 5.81
CA SER A 447 -8.34 -20.27 4.69
C SER A 447 -9.49 -19.34 5.09
N LYS A 448 -10.08 -19.55 6.28
CA LYS A 448 -11.25 -18.80 6.75
C LYS A 448 -11.02 -17.29 6.84
N ILE A 449 -12.10 -16.55 6.61
CA ILE A 449 -12.22 -15.11 6.88
C ILE A 449 -13.15 -14.92 8.08
N PHE A 450 -12.62 -14.35 9.16
CA PHE A 450 -13.36 -14.28 10.44
C PHE A 450 -14.66 -13.47 10.38
N TYR A 451 -14.77 -12.49 9.48
CA TYR A 451 -16.02 -11.74 9.32
C TYR A 451 -17.22 -12.67 9.13
N TYR A 452 -17.12 -13.68 8.27
CA TYR A 452 -18.25 -14.56 7.94
C TYR A 452 -18.65 -15.47 9.11
N GLU A 453 -17.74 -15.79 10.03
CA GLU A 453 -18.05 -16.52 11.27
C GLU A 453 -18.94 -15.70 12.23
N THR A 454 -18.95 -14.37 12.12
CA THR A 454 -19.78 -13.49 12.97
C THR A 454 -21.19 -13.25 12.45
N VAL A 455 -21.51 -13.73 11.24
CA VAL A 455 -22.81 -13.52 10.59
C VAL A 455 -23.81 -14.59 11.04
N ASN A 456 -24.63 -14.31 12.06
CA ASN A 456 -25.63 -15.28 12.54
C ASN A 456 -26.68 -15.62 11.47
N GLU A 457 -27.12 -16.89 11.44
CA GLU A 457 -28.19 -17.39 10.54
C GLU A 457 -29.60 -17.03 11.01
#